data_AF-A0A493U4D1-F1
#
_entry.id   AF-A0A493U4D1-F1
#
_cell.length_a   1.000
_cell.length_b   1.000
_cell.length_c   1.000
_cell.angle_alpha   90.00
_cell.angle_beta   90.00
_cell.angle_gamma   90.00
#
_symmetry.space_group_name_H-M   'P 1'
#
loop_
_entity.id
_entity.type
_entity.pdbx_description
1 polymer ?
#
loop_
_entity_poly.entity_id
_entity_poly.type
_entity_poly.pdbx_seq_one_letter_code
_entity_poly.pdbx_strand_id
1 'polypeptide(L)'
;MAKKNTQSKEMKEEKRKKLKQRVAPKGELESESEPKKMKESLQETDEEDLTPEERRKLERKLKKERKKEEKKLMREAGIPTKKEEPKKLSGSELALAYLTSWSKNPEEWKFQKTRQTWLLLHMYDKEKVPDEYFTILLDYLQGLQGKARDTTVQKAEALMKELDGSDAEDPSMVEKSERIRQVLQLLS
;
A
#
# COMPACT_ATOMS: atom_id res chain seq x y z
N MET A 1 26.88 -6.92 -35.28
CA MET A 1 26.50 -8.34 -35.17
C MET A 1 25.30 -8.46 -34.23
N ALA A 2 24.10 -8.64 -34.77
CA ALA A 2 22.84 -8.69 -34.02
C ALA A 2 22.14 -10.03 -34.30
N LYS A 3 22.25 -11.01 -33.38
CA LYS A 3 21.67 -12.36 -33.53
C LYS A 3 21.20 -12.98 -32.20
N LYS A 4 20.57 -12.22 -31.30
CA LYS A 4 19.99 -12.78 -30.04
C LYS A 4 18.50 -12.51 -29.82
N ASN A 5 17.79 -11.89 -30.76
CA ASN A 5 16.39 -11.46 -30.53
C ASN A 5 15.33 -12.24 -31.33
N THR A 6 15.69 -13.32 -32.02
CA THR A 6 14.76 -14.06 -32.90
C THR A 6 14.10 -15.26 -32.20
N GLN A 7 14.82 -15.97 -31.32
CA GLN A 7 14.28 -17.16 -30.62
C GLN A 7 13.18 -16.83 -29.60
N SER A 8 13.19 -15.64 -29.00
CA SER A 8 12.18 -15.27 -27.99
C SER A 8 10.82 -14.89 -28.59
N LYS A 9 10.76 -14.64 -29.90
CA LYS A 9 9.52 -14.32 -30.62
C LYS A 9 8.78 -15.60 -31.06
N GLU A 10 9.48 -16.62 -31.51
CA GLU A 10 8.88 -17.89 -31.97
C GLU A 10 8.17 -18.63 -30.82
N MET A 11 8.77 -18.67 -29.62
CA MET A 11 8.15 -19.31 -28.45
C MET A 11 6.85 -18.62 -27.96
N LYS A 12 6.67 -17.34 -28.29
CA LYS A 12 5.49 -16.54 -27.89
C LYS A 12 4.32 -16.68 -28.86
N GLU A 13 4.59 -17.06 -30.11
CA GLU A 13 3.60 -17.28 -31.15
C GLU A 13 2.99 -18.68 -31.06
N GLU A 14 3.80 -19.70 -30.75
CA GLU A 14 3.34 -21.08 -30.61
C GLU A 14 2.37 -21.25 -29.42
N LYS A 15 2.60 -20.52 -28.31
CA LYS A 15 1.73 -20.53 -27.13
C LYS A 15 0.38 -19.83 -27.38
N ARG A 16 0.33 -18.86 -28.31
CA ARG A 16 -0.91 -18.17 -28.71
C ARG A 16 -1.78 -18.98 -29.66
N LYS A 17 -1.18 -19.89 -30.44
CA LYS A 17 -1.93 -20.74 -31.39
C LYS A 17 -2.69 -21.87 -30.68
N LYS A 18 -2.15 -22.39 -29.57
CA LYS A 18 -2.78 -23.49 -28.81
C LYS A 18 -3.98 -23.08 -27.97
N LEU A 19 -4.11 -21.79 -27.62
CA LEU A 19 -5.20 -21.29 -26.77
C LEU A 19 -6.47 -20.88 -27.56
N LYS A 20 -6.39 -20.78 -28.89
CA LYS A 20 -7.53 -20.41 -29.75
C LYS A 20 -8.36 -21.58 -30.27
N GLN A 21 -8.00 -22.83 -29.95
CA GLN A 21 -8.62 -24.03 -30.55
C GLN A 21 -9.63 -24.75 -29.66
N ARG A 22 -10.05 -24.19 -28.52
CA ARG A 22 -11.05 -24.84 -27.64
C ARG A 22 -12.13 -23.88 -27.18
N VAL A 23 -12.84 -23.25 -28.11
CA VAL A 23 -14.14 -22.61 -27.81
C VAL A 23 -15.11 -22.84 -28.96
N ALA A 24 -16.30 -23.33 -28.60
CA ALA A 24 -17.59 -23.39 -29.31
C ALA A 24 -17.96 -24.73 -30.01
N PRO A 25 -19.27 -24.99 -30.25
CA PRO A 25 -20.42 -24.91 -29.32
C PRO A 25 -21.47 -26.05 -29.54
N LYS A 26 -22.41 -26.23 -28.59
CA LYS A 26 -23.82 -26.74 -28.73
C LYS A 26 -24.34 -27.00 -27.31
N GLY A 27 -25.52 -26.56 -26.84
CA GLY A 27 -26.78 -26.26 -27.50
C GLY A 27 -27.84 -27.26 -27.00
N GLU A 28 -28.89 -26.74 -26.34
CA GLU A 28 -30.21 -27.32 -26.01
C GLU A 28 -30.55 -27.81 -24.58
N LEU A 29 -31.56 -27.09 -24.05
CA LEU A 29 -32.80 -27.46 -23.32
C LEU A 29 -32.82 -28.17 -21.94
N GLU A 30 -33.40 -27.40 -21.00
CA GLU A 30 -34.45 -27.70 -20.00
C GLU A 30 -34.69 -29.14 -19.50
N SER A 31 -34.71 -29.33 -18.18
CA SER A 31 -35.95 -29.55 -17.40
C SER A 31 -35.68 -29.92 -15.93
N GLU A 32 -36.73 -29.73 -15.15
CA GLU A 32 -36.91 -29.59 -13.70
C GLU A 32 -36.82 -30.91 -12.88
N SER A 33 -36.36 -30.84 -11.63
CA SER A 33 -36.95 -31.53 -10.45
C SER A 33 -36.04 -31.53 -9.20
N GLU A 34 -36.59 -31.05 -8.09
CA GLU A 34 -36.16 -31.26 -6.69
C GLU A 34 -36.85 -32.52 -6.09
N PRO A 35 -36.60 -33.01 -4.84
CA PRO A 35 -35.50 -32.82 -3.87
C PRO A 35 -35.05 -34.11 -3.06
N LYS A 36 -34.02 -33.95 -2.19
CA LYS A 36 -33.69 -34.67 -0.90
C LYS A 36 -32.69 -35.85 -0.84
N LYS A 37 -31.78 -35.68 0.16
CA LYS A 37 -31.09 -36.62 1.10
C LYS A 37 -29.69 -37.19 0.79
N MET A 38 -28.76 -36.80 1.68
CA MET A 38 -27.62 -37.53 2.29
C MET A 38 -26.65 -38.29 1.36
N LYS A 39 -25.37 -37.90 1.34
CA LYS A 39 -24.27 -38.57 2.06
C LYS A 39 -22.91 -37.97 1.68
N GLU A 40 -22.20 -37.55 2.71
CA GLU A 40 -20.75 -37.47 2.86
C GLU A 40 -19.95 -38.48 2.00
N SER A 41 -19.02 -37.99 1.16
CA SER A 41 -17.62 -38.47 1.11
C SER A 41 -16.75 -37.65 0.14
N LEU A 42 -15.69 -37.08 0.71
CA LEU A 42 -14.34 -36.85 0.16
C LEU A 42 -14.20 -36.37 -1.31
N GLN A 43 -13.60 -35.19 -1.46
CA GLN A 43 -12.32 -35.11 -2.18
C GLN A 43 -11.54 -33.87 -1.74
N GLU A 44 -10.61 -34.16 -0.85
CA GLU A 44 -9.35 -33.45 -0.61
C GLU A 44 -8.55 -33.45 -1.92
N THR A 45 -8.24 -32.27 -2.45
CA THR A 45 -7.10 -32.07 -3.35
C THR A 45 -6.48 -30.71 -3.03
N ASP A 46 -5.31 -30.80 -2.42
CA ASP A 46 -4.18 -29.87 -2.44
C ASP A 46 -4.29 -28.63 -3.33
N GLU A 47 -3.98 -27.46 -2.76
CA GLU A 47 -2.82 -26.67 -3.19
C GLU A 47 -2.53 -25.60 -2.10
N GLU A 48 -1.99 -26.09 -0.98
CA GLU A 48 -1.09 -25.30 -0.15
C GLU A 48 0.24 -25.12 -0.90
N ASP A 49 0.34 -24.15 -1.81
CA ASP A 49 1.60 -23.42 -2.02
C ASP A 49 1.42 -22.06 -2.71
N LEU A 50 0.70 -21.16 -2.02
CA LEU A 50 0.84 -19.73 -2.32
C LEU A 50 1.57 -19.10 -1.15
N THR A 51 2.78 -18.61 -1.43
CA THR A 51 3.58 -17.86 -0.45
C THR A 51 2.71 -16.76 0.19
N PRO A 52 2.91 -16.44 1.48
CA PRO A 52 2.13 -15.43 2.20
C PRO A 52 2.08 -14.07 1.47
N GLU A 53 3.10 -13.80 0.65
CA GLU A 53 3.21 -12.60 -0.17
C GLU A 53 2.23 -12.57 -1.35
N GLU A 54 1.95 -13.71 -1.99
CA GLU A 54 0.99 -13.82 -3.08
C GLU A 54 -0.46 -13.78 -2.59
N ARG A 55 -0.75 -14.42 -1.45
CA ARG A 55 -2.07 -14.32 -0.78
C ARG A 55 -2.39 -12.87 -0.41
N ARG A 56 -1.43 -12.14 0.16
CA ARG A 56 -1.60 -10.70 0.49
C ARG A 56 -1.77 -9.83 -0.76
N LYS A 57 -1.14 -10.18 -1.87
CA LYS A 57 -1.25 -9.44 -3.14
C LYS A 57 -2.61 -9.68 -3.81
N LEU A 58 -3.13 -10.91 -3.76
CA LEU A 58 -4.47 -11.28 -4.21
C LEU A 58 -5.55 -10.62 -3.35
N GLU A 59 -5.41 -10.64 -2.03
CA GLU A 59 -6.32 -9.95 -1.11
C GLU A 59 -6.38 -8.44 -1.37
N ARG A 60 -5.21 -7.83 -1.64
CA ARG A 60 -5.11 -6.42 -2.02
C ARG A 60 -5.75 -6.11 -3.38
N LYS A 61 -5.72 -7.03 -4.33
CA LYS A 61 -6.38 -6.86 -5.64
C LYS A 61 -7.89 -6.96 -5.49
N LEU A 62 -8.39 -7.96 -4.77
CA LEU A 62 -9.82 -8.17 -4.55
C LEU A 62 -10.45 -6.99 -3.77
N LYS A 63 -9.74 -6.44 -2.78
CA LYS A 63 -10.17 -5.24 -2.05
C LYS A 63 -10.19 -3.97 -2.92
N LYS A 64 -9.30 -3.87 -3.91
CA LYS A 64 -9.29 -2.77 -4.89
C LYS A 64 -10.45 -2.88 -5.86
N GLU A 65 -10.82 -4.08 -6.29
CA GLU A 65 -11.94 -4.32 -7.19
C GLU A 65 -13.29 -4.03 -6.52
N ARG A 66 -13.53 -4.54 -5.30
CA ARG A 66 -14.74 -4.20 -4.53
C ARG A 66 -14.91 -2.69 -4.31
N LYS A 67 -13.82 -1.98 -3.99
CA LYS A 67 -13.84 -0.52 -3.79
C LYS A 67 -14.11 0.25 -5.09
N LYS A 68 -13.66 -0.28 -6.24
CA LYS A 68 -13.92 0.32 -7.56
C LYS A 68 -15.39 0.14 -7.96
N GLU A 69 -15.95 -1.03 -7.68
CA GLU A 69 -17.35 -1.37 -7.98
C GLU A 69 -18.33 -0.59 -7.08
N GLU A 70 -18.05 -0.51 -5.78
CA GLU A 70 -18.84 0.30 -4.85
C GLU A 70 -18.82 1.80 -5.22
N LYS A 71 -17.65 2.33 -5.61
CA LYS A 71 -17.54 3.71 -6.10
C LYS A 71 -18.30 3.94 -7.41
N LYS A 72 -18.38 2.93 -8.29
CA LYS A 72 -19.14 2.98 -9.54
C LYS A 72 -20.64 2.97 -9.23
N LEU A 73 -21.10 2.10 -8.33
CA LEU A 73 -22.48 2.02 -7.89
C LEU A 73 -22.95 3.31 -7.20
N MET A 74 -22.12 3.91 -6.35
CA MET A 74 -22.41 5.20 -5.70
C MET A 74 -22.47 6.37 -6.69
N ARG A 75 -21.75 6.29 -7.82
CA ARG A 75 -21.81 7.29 -8.89
C ARG A 75 -23.03 7.08 -9.80
N GLU A 76 -23.44 5.84 -10.03
CA GLU A 76 -24.64 5.47 -10.79
C GLU A 76 -25.94 5.75 -10.02
N ALA A 77 -25.92 5.67 -8.68
CA ALA A 77 -27.09 5.92 -7.83
C ALA A 77 -27.49 7.41 -7.71
N GLY A 78 -26.69 8.35 -8.23
CA GLY A 78 -27.09 9.75 -8.40
C GLY A 78 -27.59 10.47 -7.14
N ILE A 79 -27.20 10.05 -5.93
CA ILE A 79 -27.69 10.64 -4.67
C ILE A 79 -26.84 11.86 -4.31
N PRO A 80 -27.37 13.10 -4.38
CA PRO A 80 -26.67 14.28 -3.90
C PRO A 80 -26.84 14.32 -2.37
N THR A 81 -25.98 13.61 -1.65
CA THR A 81 -25.88 13.80 -0.20
C THR A 81 -25.15 15.09 0.07
N LYS A 82 -25.90 16.19 0.14
CA LYS A 82 -25.48 17.45 0.76
C LYS A 82 -25.44 17.22 2.28
N LYS A 83 -24.50 16.38 2.74
CA LYS A 83 -24.07 16.40 4.14
C LYS A 83 -23.18 17.62 4.28
N GLU A 84 -23.47 18.47 5.26
CA GLU A 84 -22.48 19.43 5.76
C GLU A 84 -21.20 18.64 6.03
N GLU A 85 -20.21 18.81 5.15
CA GLU A 85 -18.96 18.08 5.29
C GLU A 85 -18.28 18.64 6.54
N PRO A 86 -18.07 17.84 7.61
CA PRO A 86 -17.14 18.25 8.63
C PRO A 86 -15.83 18.55 7.90
N LYS A 87 -15.23 19.72 8.17
CA LYS A 87 -13.99 20.17 7.54
C LYS A 87 -13.06 18.96 7.42
N LYS A 88 -12.85 18.48 6.19
CA LYS A 88 -12.02 17.30 5.95
C LYS A 88 -10.65 17.63 6.49
N LEU A 89 -10.31 17.03 7.62
CA LEU A 89 -9.02 17.24 8.24
C LEU A 89 -7.93 16.90 7.23
N SER A 90 -6.93 17.78 7.13
CA SER A 90 -5.80 17.61 6.24
C SER A 90 -5.06 16.31 6.55
N GLY A 91 -4.31 15.81 5.56
CA GLY A 91 -3.41 14.68 5.77
C GLY A 91 -2.44 14.91 6.93
N SER A 92 -1.98 16.16 7.10
CA SER A 92 -1.13 16.58 8.22
C SER A 92 -1.84 16.50 9.56
N GLU A 93 -2.99 17.15 9.71
CA GLU A 93 -3.75 17.17 10.96
C GLU A 93 -4.08 15.74 11.44
N LEU A 94 -4.48 14.86 10.52
CA LEU A 94 -4.77 13.46 10.84
C LEU A 94 -3.52 12.67 11.24
N ALA A 95 -2.35 13.01 10.70
CA ALA A 95 -1.10 12.37 11.07
C ALA A 95 -0.57 12.86 12.43
N LEU A 96 -0.73 14.16 12.73
CA LEU A 96 -0.38 14.73 14.03
C LEU A 96 -1.32 14.23 15.13
N ALA A 97 -2.61 14.11 14.85
CA ALA A 97 -3.57 13.48 15.76
C ALA A 97 -3.22 12.02 16.04
N TYR A 98 -2.72 11.29 15.03
CA TYR A 98 -2.24 9.92 15.19
C TYR A 98 -1.01 9.80 16.10
N LEU A 99 -0.05 10.74 16.01
CA LEU A 99 1.08 10.79 16.95
C LEU A 99 0.64 11.15 18.37
N THR A 100 -0.34 12.06 18.48
CA THR A 100 -0.88 12.47 19.78
C THR A 100 -1.62 11.32 20.46
N SER A 101 -2.40 10.53 19.72
CA SER A 101 -3.09 9.37 20.28
C SER A 101 -2.10 8.26 20.67
N TRP A 102 -1.05 8.05 19.89
CA TRP A 102 0.02 7.11 20.22
C TRP A 102 0.71 7.47 21.55
N SER A 103 1.06 8.74 21.74
CA SER A 103 1.78 9.20 22.94
C SER A 103 0.89 9.28 24.19
N LYS A 104 -0.37 9.71 24.05
CA LYS A 104 -1.27 9.89 25.21
C LYS A 104 -2.00 8.62 25.62
N ASN A 105 -2.51 7.86 24.64
CA ASN A 105 -3.38 6.70 24.87
C ASN A 105 -2.90 5.49 24.05
N PRO A 106 -1.74 4.89 24.40
CA PRO A 106 -1.18 3.76 23.66
C PRO A 106 -2.10 2.52 23.66
N GLU A 107 -2.98 2.36 24.64
CA GLU A 107 -3.92 1.22 24.73
C GLU A 107 -5.01 1.24 23.65
N GLU A 108 -5.57 2.42 23.35
CA GLU A 108 -6.58 2.58 22.30
C GLU A 108 -5.98 2.82 20.92
N TRP A 109 -4.66 3.02 20.87
CA TRP A 109 -3.97 3.36 19.65
C TRP A 109 -3.99 2.19 18.67
N LYS A 110 -4.48 2.47 17.46
CA LYS A 110 -4.52 1.51 16.35
C LYS A 110 -3.50 1.94 15.32
N PHE A 111 -2.66 0.99 14.90
CA PHE A 111 -1.69 1.23 13.85
C PHE A 111 -2.38 1.66 12.54
N GLN A 112 -2.07 2.88 12.08
CA GLN A 112 -2.60 3.43 10.84
C GLN A 112 -1.47 3.62 9.84
N LYS A 113 -1.25 2.60 9.00
CA LYS A 113 -0.17 2.61 8.00
C LYS A 113 -0.15 3.87 7.13
N THR A 114 -1.31 4.38 6.73
CA THR A 114 -1.40 5.61 5.92
C THR A 114 -0.81 6.81 6.65
N ARG A 115 -1.06 6.94 7.96
CA ARG A 115 -0.52 8.05 8.77
C ARG A 115 0.96 7.89 9.02
N GLN A 116 1.43 6.68 9.38
CA GLN A 116 2.85 6.40 9.48
C GLN A 116 3.59 6.71 8.17
N THR A 117 3.05 6.27 7.03
CA THR A 117 3.68 6.52 5.73
C THR A 117 3.74 8.02 5.42
N TRP A 118 2.70 8.76 5.78
CA TRP A 118 2.67 10.21 5.62
C TRP A 118 3.72 10.90 6.52
N LEU A 119 3.83 10.47 7.78
CA LEU A 119 4.83 10.98 8.73
C LEU A 119 6.25 10.74 8.22
N LEU A 120 6.58 9.50 7.83
CA LEU A 120 7.90 9.15 7.30
C LEU A 120 8.27 9.93 6.03
N LEU A 121 7.27 10.38 5.26
CA LEU A 121 7.49 11.18 4.05
C LEU A 121 7.73 12.66 4.37
N HIS A 122 7.05 13.20 5.39
CA HIS A 122 7.01 14.64 5.67
C HIS A 122 7.69 15.05 6.98
N MET A 123 8.34 14.12 7.68
CA MET A 123 8.97 14.41 8.98
C MET A 123 10.11 15.42 8.91
N TYR A 124 10.76 15.55 7.75
CA TYR A 124 11.84 16.51 7.55
C TYR A 124 11.31 17.93 7.32
N ASP A 125 10.03 18.10 6.96
CA ASP A 125 9.42 19.41 6.71
C ASP A 125 8.86 20.01 8.01
N LYS A 126 9.46 21.11 8.49
CA LYS A 126 9.03 21.81 9.72
C LYS A 126 7.61 22.35 9.65
N GLU A 127 7.18 22.83 8.48
CA GLU A 127 5.81 23.30 8.26
C GLU A 127 4.77 22.18 8.37
N LYS A 128 5.14 20.94 8.01
CA LYS A 128 4.22 19.79 8.00
C LYS A 128 4.19 19.10 9.35
N VAL A 129 5.36 19.00 9.99
CA VAL A 129 5.53 18.40 11.32
C VAL A 129 6.27 19.43 12.19
N PRO A 130 5.54 20.22 12.99
CA PRO A 130 6.14 21.15 13.94
C PRO A 130 7.08 20.45 14.92
N ASP A 131 8.03 21.19 15.50
CA ASP A 131 9.08 20.64 16.37
C ASP A 131 8.51 19.86 17.57
N GLU A 132 7.41 20.32 18.16
CA GLU A 132 6.70 19.63 19.25
C GLU A 132 6.29 18.20 18.88
N TYR A 133 5.76 18.02 17.67
CA TYR A 133 5.37 16.71 17.16
C TYR A 133 6.55 15.90 16.64
N PHE A 134 7.60 16.58 16.21
CA PHE A 134 8.82 15.92 15.75
C PHE A 134 9.51 15.17 16.89
N THR A 135 9.57 15.75 18.10
CA THR A 135 10.07 15.05 19.29
C THR A 135 9.27 13.76 19.57
N ILE A 136 7.94 13.85 19.57
CA ILE A 136 7.07 12.67 19.75
C ILE A 136 7.28 11.65 18.63
N LEU A 137 7.52 12.12 17.41
CA LEU A 137 7.79 11.26 16.27
C LEU A 137 9.12 10.53 16.41
N LEU A 138 10.17 11.16 16.94
CA LEU A 138 11.44 10.48 17.21
C LEU A 138 11.23 9.31 18.18
N ASP A 139 10.49 9.51 19.28
CA ASP A 139 10.15 8.42 20.20
C ASP A 139 9.37 7.30 19.50
N TYR A 140 8.45 7.65 18.61
CA TYR A 140 7.72 6.68 17.79
C TYR A 140 8.65 5.90 16.85
N LEU A 141 9.65 6.57 16.25
CA LEU A 141 10.63 5.96 15.36
C LEU A 141 11.55 4.96 16.09
N GLN A 142 11.81 5.16 17.37
CA GLN A 142 12.58 4.21 18.18
C GLN A 142 11.92 2.82 18.23
N GLY A 143 10.58 2.77 18.15
CA GLY A 143 9.81 1.54 18.09
C GLY A 143 9.74 0.88 16.70
N LEU A 144 10.32 1.47 15.64
CA LEU A 144 10.32 0.87 14.31
C LEU A 144 11.28 -0.32 14.24
N GLN A 145 10.78 -1.43 13.72
CA GLN A 145 11.55 -2.66 13.57
C GLN A 145 11.46 -3.23 12.14
N GLY A 146 12.50 -3.96 11.75
CA GLY A 146 12.62 -4.64 10.46
C GLY A 146 12.58 -3.69 9.25
N LYS A 147 11.95 -4.13 8.16
CA LYS A 147 11.98 -3.45 6.86
C LYS A 147 11.57 -1.97 6.89
N ALA A 148 10.68 -1.59 7.82
CA ALA A 148 10.25 -0.20 7.94
C ALA A 148 11.39 0.70 8.42
N ARG A 149 12.21 0.22 9.38
CA ARG A 149 13.42 0.91 9.84
C ARG A 149 14.44 0.98 8.70
N ASP A 150 14.78 -0.15 8.09
CA ASP A 150 15.79 -0.22 7.02
C ASP A 150 15.46 0.73 5.85
N THR A 151 14.21 0.73 5.42
CA THR A 151 13.75 1.61 4.33
C THR A 151 13.80 3.09 4.74
N THR A 152 13.57 3.40 6.01
CA THR A 152 13.61 4.77 6.52
C THR A 152 15.05 5.28 6.56
N VAL A 153 15.99 4.45 7.06
CA VAL A 153 17.43 4.76 7.05
C VAL A 153 17.93 4.98 5.62
N GLN A 154 17.68 4.04 4.71
CA GLN A 154 18.10 4.17 3.31
C GLN A 154 17.58 5.45 2.63
N LYS A 155 16.32 5.82 2.91
CA LYS A 155 15.74 7.06 2.39
C LYS A 155 16.36 8.30 3.02
N ALA A 156 16.60 8.27 4.33
CA ALA A 156 17.24 9.37 5.05
C ALA A 156 18.67 9.59 4.55
N GLU A 157 19.46 8.53 4.36
CA GLU A 157 20.82 8.60 3.80
C GLU A 157 20.82 9.15 2.38
N ALA A 158 19.90 8.70 1.52
CA ALA A 158 19.77 9.21 0.17
C ALA A 158 19.45 10.72 0.16
N LEU A 159 18.51 11.16 0.99
CA LEU A 159 18.17 12.57 1.13
C LEU A 159 19.35 13.38 1.68
N MET A 160 20.08 12.87 2.67
CA MET A 160 21.27 13.53 3.22
C MET A 160 22.32 13.77 2.14
N LYS A 161 22.58 12.75 1.31
CA LYS A 161 23.54 12.83 0.21
C LYS A 161 23.10 13.81 -0.88
N GLU A 162 21.81 13.91 -1.16
CA GLU A 162 21.26 14.88 -2.11
C GLU A 162 21.42 16.32 -1.59
N LEU A 163 21.22 16.55 -0.29
CA LEU A 163 21.42 17.86 0.33
C LEU A 163 22.91 18.25 0.39
N ASP A 164 23.81 17.35 0.77
CA ASP A 164 25.25 17.62 0.81
C ASP A 164 25.85 17.94 -0.58
N GLY A 165 25.21 17.46 -1.66
CA GLY A 165 25.62 17.75 -3.04
C GLY A 165 25.05 19.04 -3.61
N SER A 166 24.07 19.65 -2.94
CA SER A 166 23.42 20.88 -3.33
C SER A 166 24.03 22.03 -2.53
N ASP A 167 24.94 22.80 -3.13
CA ASP A 167 25.61 24.00 -2.56
C ASP A 167 24.66 25.20 -2.36
N ALA A 168 23.37 24.92 -2.10
CA ALA A 168 22.33 25.91 -1.90
C ALA A 168 22.10 26.11 -0.40
N GLU A 169 22.59 27.22 0.13
CA GLU A 169 22.32 27.77 1.47
C GLU A 169 20.86 28.24 1.61
N ASP A 170 19.89 27.41 1.21
CA ASP A 170 18.49 27.64 1.52
C ASP A 170 18.26 27.27 2.99
N PRO A 171 17.81 28.20 3.85
CA PRO A 171 17.47 27.90 5.24
C PRO A 171 16.56 26.68 5.39
N SER A 172 15.64 26.45 4.44
CA SER A 172 14.76 25.28 4.45
C SER A 172 15.51 23.96 4.28
N MET A 173 16.56 23.94 3.45
CA MET A 173 17.39 22.75 3.26
C MET A 173 18.26 22.49 4.49
N VAL A 174 18.80 23.53 5.12
CA VAL A 174 19.57 23.39 6.36
C VAL A 174 18.70 22.75 7.46
N GLU A 175 17.50 23.26 7.70
CA GLU A 175 16.56 22.69 8.68
C GLU A 175 16.21 21.22 8.38
N LYS A 176 16.00 20.89 7.10
CA LYS A 176 15.75 19.49 6.68
C LYS A 176 16.96 18.61 6.96
N SER A 177 18.17 19.08 6.67
CA SER A 177 19.40 18.33 6.91
C SER A 177 19.58 18.02 8.40
N GLU A 178 19.27 18.95 9.28
CA GLU A 178 19.34 18.76 10.74
C GLU A 178 18.39 17.65 11.19
N ARG A 179 17.14 17.68 10.72
CA ARG A 179 16.16 16.64 11.03
C ARG A 179 16.57 15.27 10.47
N ILE A 180 17.10 15.22 9.25
CA ILE A 180 17.61 13.98 8.66
C ILE A 180 18.74 13.41 9.52
N ARG A 181 19.69 14.23 9.97
CA ARG A 181 20.78 13.82 10.87
C ARG A 181 20.23 13.25 12.19
N GLN A 182 19.22 13.87 12.79
CA GLN A 182 18.60 13.37 14.02
C GLN A 182 17.94 11.99 13.82
N VAL A 183 17.23 11.80 12.70
CA VAL A 183 16.63 10.49 12.39
C VAL A 183 17.69 9.42 12.14
N LEU A 184 18.76 9.74 11.40
CA LEU A 184 19.86 8.80 11.16
C LEU A 184 20.58 8.44 12.46
N GLN A 185 20.83 9.41 13.34
CA GLN A 185 21.46 9.16 14.63
C GLN A 185 20.61 8.25 15.53
N LEU A 186 19.29 8.37 15.47
CA LEU A 186 18.36 7.54 16.23
C LEU A 186 18.27 6.10 15.68
N LEU A 187 18.33 5.94 14.36
CA LEU A 187 18.10 4.66 13.67
C LEU A 187 19.38 3.91 13.29
N SER A 188 20.56 4.50 13.50
CA SER A 188 21.86 3.83 13.42
C SER A 188 22.03 2.76 14.50
#